data_AF-A0A924QGG5-F1
#
_entry.id   AF-A0A924QGG5-F1
#
_cell.length_a   1.000
_cell.length_b   1.000
_cell.length_c   1.000
_cell.angle_alpha   90.00
_cell.angle_beta   90.00
_cell.angle_gamma   90.00
#
_symmetry.space_group_name_H-M   'P 1'
#
loop_
_entity.id
_entity.type
_entity.pdbx_description
1 polymer ?
#
loop_
_entity_poly.entity_id
_entity_poly.type
_entity_poly.pdbx_seq_one_letter_code
_entity_poly.pdbx_strand_id
1 'polypeptide(L)'
;MGLATLSLALPLLAAAQSASAPVYRCPGNPVLYTDALTAKEAKEKGCRTLEGSPITVIQGFRPKVVSTTTTVGPGAGSGAASRPAEARVDPAEQKARDTDSRRILASELRKEEERLAALQKEFNAGEPERRGDERNYQKYIERVAEMKTSIARKESDIASIKREISKLPQ
;
A
#
# COMPACT_ATOMS: atom_id res chain seq x y z
N MET A 1 7.57 -59.37 26.56
CA MET A 1 8.30 -58.49 25.63
C MET A 1 7.37 -57.35 25.27
N GLY A 2 7.52 -56.22 25.97
CA GLY A 2 6.73 -55.01 25.72
C GLY A 2 7.53 -54.06 24.84
N LEU A 3 6.86 -53.40 23.89
CA LEU A 3 7.38 -52.23 23.21
C LEU A 3 6.27 -51.19 23.17
N ALA A 4 6.52 -50.12 23.93
CA ALA A 4 5.65 -48.99 24.16
C ALA A 4 5.56 -48.10 22.90
N THR A 5 4.35 -47.73 22.52
CA THR A 5 4.08 -46.75 21.46
C THR A 5 4.22 -45.33 22.02
N LEU A 6 5.30 -44.66 21.64
CA LEU A 6 5.62 -43.29 22.02
C LEU A 6 4.71 -42.32 21.22
N SER A 7 3.69 -41.76 21.87
CA SER A 7 2.83 -40.71 21.29
C SER A 7 3.54 -39.36 21.37
N LEU A 8 3.92 -38.80 20.22
CA LEU A 8 4.57 -37.49 20.13
C LEU A 8 3.49 -36.39 20.17
N ALA A 9 3.35 -35.72 21.32
CA ALA A 9 2.48 -34.56 21.48
C ALA A 9 3.16 -33.31 20.89
N LEU A 10 2.52 -32.67 19.91
CA LEU A 10 2.94 -31.39 19.31
C LEU A 10 2.47 -30.24 20.22
N PRO A 11 3.34 -29.30 20.64
CA PRO A 11 2.93 -28.18 21.48
C PRO A 11 2.22 -27.11 20.65
N LEU A 12 1.08 -26.63 21.15
CA LEU A 12 0.40 -25.43 20.65
C LEU A 12 1.29 -24.21 20.86
N LEU A 13 1.63 -23.51 19.77
CA LEU A 13 2.29 -22.22 19.81
C LEU A 13 1.27 -21.14 20.21
N ALA A 14 1.38 -20.63 21.42
CA ALA A 14 0.56 -19.50 21.90
C ALA A 14 0.95 -18.22 21.15
N ALA A 15 -0.02 -17.59 20.48
CA ALA A 15 0.16 -16.26 19.90
C ALA A 15 0.27 -15.22 21.04
N ALA A 16 1.41 -14.56 21.14
CA ALA A 16 1.59 -13.42 22.03
C ALA A 16 0.67 -12.27 21.57
N GLN A 17 -0.35 -11.96 22.38
CA GLN A 17 -1.13 -10.74 22.21
C GLN A 17 -0.25 -9.56 22.62
N SER A 18 0.13 -8.72 21.66
CA SER A 18 0.79 -7.44 21.94
C SER A 18 -0.23 -6.53 22.63
N ALA A 19 -0.22 -6.51 23.96
CA ALA A 19 -0.95 -5.52 24.74
C ALA A 19 -0.40 -4.12 24.40
N SER A 20 -1.28 -3.21 24.00
CA SER A 20 -0.93 -1.82 23.71
C SER A 20 -0.34 -1.16 24.95
N ALA A 21 0.91 -0.70 24.88
CA ALA A 21 1.55 0.02 25.97
C ALA A 21 0.85 1.39 26.21
N PRO A 22 0.69 1.84 27.48
CA PRO A 22 0.06 3.11 27.80
C PRO A 22 0.90 4.29 27.28
N VAL A 23 0.25 5.24 26.59
CA VAL A 23 0.88 6.49 26.12
C VAL A 23 0.68 7.59 27.14
N TYR A 24 1.72 8.36 27.47
CA TYR A 24 1.66 9.45 28.44
C TYR A 24 1.79 10.82 27.76
N ARG A 25 1.02 11.80 28.25
CA ARG A 25 1.11 13.22 27.86
C ARG A 25 1.74 14.03 28.98
N CYS A 26 2.96 14.49 28.75
CA CYS A 26 3.72 15.27 29.72
C CYS A 26 3.47 16.78 29.53
N PRO A 27 3.22 17.53 30.62
CA PRO A 27 3.11 18.98 30.56
C PRO A 27 4.47 19.61 30.21
N GLY A 28 4.49 20.54 29.25
CA GLY A 28 5.69 21.21 28.76
C GLY A 28 5.37 22.06 27.53
N ASN A 29 6.23 23.02 27.20
CA ASN A 29 6.16 23.74 25.92
C ASN A 29 7.43 23.38 25.12
N PRO A 30 7.36 22.46 24.14
CA PRO A 30 6.18 21.78 23.61
C PRO A 30 5.68 20.60 24.48
N VAL A 31 4.41 20.23 24.33
CA VAL A 31 3.78 19.09 25.02
C VAL A 31 4.35 17.79 24.46
N LEU A 32 4.96 16.96 25.32
CA LEU A 32 5.61 15.72 24.91
C LEU A 32 4.66 14.52 25.08
N TYR A 33 4.56 13.70 24.03
CA TYR A 33 3.82 12.44 24.04
C TYR A 33 4.83 11.28 23.97
N THR A 34 4.77 10.34 24.91
CA THR A 34 5.74 9.24 24.97
C THR A 34 5.12 7.97 25.56
N ASP A 35 5.50 6.84 24.99
CA ASP A 35 5.20 5.46 25.42
C ASP A 35 6.37 4.81 26.16
N ALA A 36 7.51 5.51 26.26
CA ALA A 36 8.75 4.98 26.82
C ALA A 36 8.89 5.18 28.34
N LEU A 37 7.91 5.82 28.99
CA LEU A 37 7.95 6.07 30.44
C LEU A 37 7.16 5.01 31.20
N THR A 38 7.65 4.61 32.38
CA THR A 38 6.86 3.78 33.29
C THR A 38 5.80 4.61 34.02
N ALA A 39 4.76 3.96 34.54
CA ALA A 39 3.66 4.63 35.25
C ALA A 39 4.13 5.47 36.47
N LYS A 40 5.26 5.10 37.10
CA LYS A 40 5.84 5.83 38.22
C LYS A 40 6.57 7.10 37.75
N GLU A 41 7.41 6.98 36.73
CA GLU A 41 8.16 8.12 36.16
C GLU A 41 7.24 9.13 35.47
N ALA A 42 6.18 8.66 34.81
CA ALA A 42 5.16 9.52 34.24
C ALA A 42 4.45 10.35 35.33
N LYS A 43 4.14 9.74 36.48
CA LYS A 43 3.49 10.43 37.60
C LYS A 43 4.40 11.47 38.24
N GLU A 44 5.68 11.16 38.42
CA GLU A 44 6.68 12.10 38.95
C GLU A 44 6.89 13.30 38.03
N LYS A 45 6.86 13.10 36.71
CA LYS A 45 6.96 14.17 35.70
C LYS A 45 5.63 14.89 35.44
N GLY A 46 4.58 14.58 36.20
CA GLY A 46 3.25 15.18 36.03
C GLY A 46 2.55 14.82 34.72
N CYS A 47 3.02 13.77 34.04
CA CYS A 47 2.43 13.29 32.80
C CYS A 47 1.11 12.55 33.09
N ARG A 48 0.08 12.80 32.26
CA ARG A 48 -1.20 12.10 32.34
C ARG A 48 -1.19 10.90 31.40
N THR A 49 -1.62 9.73 31.87
CA THR A 49 -1.87 8.56 31.02
C THR A 49 -3.00 8.89 30.07
N LEU A 50 -2.72 8.82 28.78
CA LEU A 50 -3.72 8.79 27.72
C LEU A 50 -4.00 7.31 27.44
N GLU A 51 -4.96 6.75 28.18
CA GLU A 51 -5.67 5.55 27.73
C GLU A 51 -6.34 5.92 26.41
N GLY A 52 -5.77 5.45 25.30
CA GLY A 52 -6.26 5.76 23.97
C GLY A 52 -7.74 5.42 23.89
N SER A 53 -8.57 6.40 23.47
CA SER A 53 -9.89 6.12 22.94
C SER A 53 -9.79 4.90 22.00
N PRO A 54 -10.73 3.95 22.02
CA PRO A 54 -10.54 2.65 21.41
C PRO A 54 -10.08 2.85 19.97
N ILE A 55 -8.81 2.55 19.71
CA ILE A 55 -8.27 2.58 18.36
C ILE A 55 -9.08 1.53 17.63
N THR A 56 -10.04 1.97 16.81
CA THR A 56 -10.74 1.08 15.91
C THR A 56 -9.73 0.66 14.86
N VAL A 57 -8.95 -0.37 15.18
CA VAL A 57 -8.14 -1.08 14.20
C VAL A 57 -9.14 -1.71 13.26
N ILE A 58 -9.44 -1.03 12.14
CA ILE A 58 -10.17 -1.62 11.03
C ILE A 58 -9.24 -2.69 10.48
N GLN A 59 -9.47 -3.94 10.86
CA GLN A 59 -8.72 -5.07 10.30
C GLN A 59 -8.90 -5.02 8.79
N GLY A 60 -7.79 -4.88 8.06
CA GLY A 60 -7.81 -4.91 6.60
C GLY A 60 -8.53 -6.18 6.13
N PHE A 61 -9.40 -6.02 5.13
CA PHE A 61 -10.12 -7.14 4.53
C PHE A 61 -9.11 -8.18 4.03
N ARG A 62 -9.03 -9.33 4.70
CA ARG A 62 -8.33 -10.50 4.17
C ARG A 62 -9.29 -11.15 3.16
N PRO A 63 -8.99 -11.14 1.85
CA PRO A 63 -9.84 -11.81 0.87
C PRO A 63 -9.92 -13.29 1.22
N LYS A 64 -11.13 -13.77 1.48
CA LYS A 64 -11.41 -15.19 1.68
C LYS A 64 -11.27 -15.86 0.32
N VAL A 65 -10.22 -16.64 0.14
CA VAL A 65 -10.11 -17.60 -0.96
C VAL A 65 -11.28 -18.57 -0.84
N VAL A 66 -12.26 -18.43 -1.73
CA VAL A 66 -13.38 -19.35 -1.83
C VAL A 66 -12.89 -20.56 -2.63
N SER A 67 -12.47 -21.61 -1.92
CA SER A 67 -12.45 -22.95 -2.51
C SER A 67 -13.89 -23.40 -2.63
N THR A 68 -14.35 -23.52 -3.86
CA THR A 68 -15.64 -24.08 -4.25
C THR A 68 -15.65 -25.56 -3.88
N THR A 69 -16.25 -25.90 -2.74
CA THR A 69 -16.69 -27.26 -2.47
C THR A 69 -18.16 -27.22 -2.10
N THR A 70 -18.98 -27.59 -3.08
CA THR A 70 -20.42 -27.81 -2.99
C THR A 70 -20.74 -28.89 -1.95
N THR A 71 -21.40 -28.53 -0.86
CA THR A 71 -22.28 -29.44 -0.11
C THR A 71 -23.51 -28.69 0.38
N VAL A 72 -24.68 -29.16 -0.07
CA VAL A 72 -26.01 -28.70 0.30
C VAL A 72 -26.34 -29.24 1.70
N GLY A 73 -26.85 -28.37 2.58
CA GLY A 73 -27.51 -28.77 3.83
C GLY A 73 -28.47 -27.67 4.30
N PRO A 74 -29.74 -27.97 4.62
CA PRO A 74 -30.69 -26.98 5.10
C PRO A 74 -30.55 -26.84 6.62
N GLY A 75 -30.25 -25.64 7.10
CA GLY A 75 -30.13 -25.37 8.53
C GLY A 75 -30.33 -23.88 8.82
N ALA A 76 -31.49 -23.56 9.36
CA ALA A 76 -31.87 -22.23 9.82
C ALA A 76 -30.89 -21.68 10.86
N GLY A 77 -30.56 -20.39 10.73
CA GLY A 77 -29.73 -19.66 11.70
C GLY A 77 -30.01 -18.17 11.60
N SER A 78 -30.69 -17.67 12.64
CA SER A 78 -31.18 -16.31 12.87
C SER A 78 -30.29 -15.14 12.43
N GLY A 79 -30.95 -14.13 11.88
CA GLY A 79 -30.74 -12.74 12.26
C GLY A 79 -29.36 -12.17 12.00
N ALA A 80 -28.95 -12.13 10.72
CA ALA A 80 -27.97 -11.15 10.30
C ALA A 80 -28.61 -9.76 10.43
N ALA A 81 -28.34 -9.08 11.54
CA ALA A 81 -28.58 -7.65 11.66
C ALA A 81 -27.96 -6.98 10.44
N SER A 82 -28.82 -6.49 9.57
CA SER A 82 -28.48 -5.70 8.40
C SER A 82 -27.60 -4.56 8.90
N ARG A 83 -26.29 -4.65 8.66
CA ARG A 83 -25.47 -3.45 8.62
C ARG A 83 -26.22 -2.47 7.72
N PRO A 84 -26.32 -1.17 8.07
CA PRO A 84 -26.89 -0.21 7.14
C PRO A 84 -26.17 -0.44 5.82
N ALA A 85 -26.93 -0.57 4.74
CA ALA A 85 -26.36 -0.72 3.42
C ALA A 85 -25.53 0.53 3.16
N GLU A 86 -24.24 0.49 3.53
CA GLU A 86 -23.22 1.43 3.09
C GLU A 86 -23.43 1.54 1.58
N ALA A 87 -23.91 2.70 1.16
CA ALA A 87 -24.69 2.87 -0.06
C ALA A 87 -24.03 2.11 -1.23
N ARG A 88 -24.68 1.04 -1.70
CA ARG A 88 -24.26 0.40 -2.95
C ARG A 88 -24.30 1.48 -4.01
N VAL A 89 -23.14 1.86 -4.54
CA VAL A 89 -23.01 2.81 -5.64
C VAL A 89 -23.90 2.31 -6.77
N ASP A 90 -24.69 3.21 -7.36
CA ASP A 90 -25.56 2.84 -8.46
C ASP A 90 -24.72 2.29 -9.63
N PRO A 91 -25.13 1.18 -10.29
CA PRO A 91 -24.36 0.60 -11.37
C PRO A 91 -24.11 1.56 -12.56
N ALA A 92 -24.98 2.54 -12.79
CA ALA A 92 -24.75 3.57 -13.80
C ALA A 92 -23.68 4.58 -13.35
N GLU A 93 -23.68 4.98 -12.08
CA GLU A 93 -22.62 5.82 -11.51
C GLU A 93 -21.26 5.12 -11.53
N GLN A 94 -21.21 3.82 -11.24
CA GLN A 94 -19.97 3.05 -11.29
C GLN A 94 -19.41 3.01 -12.72
N LYS A 95 -20.26 2.73 -13.73
CA LYS A 95 -19.85 2.75 -15.14
C LYS A 95 -19.36 4.12 -15.60
N ALA A 96 -20.01 5.19 -15.14
CA ALA A 96 -19.57 6.56 -15.43
C ALA A 96 -18.16 6.83 -14.87
N ARG A 97 -17.90 6.42 -13.62
CA ARG A 97 -16.58 6.54 -12.98
C ARG A 97 -15.52 5.70 -13.69
N ASP A 98 -15.85 4.48 -14.12
CA ASP A 98 -14.92 3.62 -14.85
C ASP A 98 -14.56 4.23 -16.22
N THR A 99 -15.54 4.80 -16.92
CA THR A 99 -15.35 5.51 -18.19
C THR A 99 -14.47 6.75 -18.02
N ASP A 100 -14.73 7.55 -16.97
CA ASP A 100 -13.90 8.72 -16.65
C ASP A 100 -12.48 8.32 -16.25
N SER A 101 -12.32 7.28 -15.43
CA SER A 101 -11.01 6.74 -15.04
C SER A 101 -10.22 6.30 -16.26
N ARG A 102 -10.85 5.57 -17.19
CA ARG A 102 -10.23 5.17 -18.45
C ARG A 102 -9.82 6.38 -19.29
N ARG A 103 -10.67 7.41 -19.39
CA ARG A 103 -10.36 8.64 -20.14
C ARG A 103 -9.18 9.40 -19.54
N ILE A 104 -9.13 9.52 -18.21
CA ILE A 104 -8.03 10.19 -17.51
C ILE A 104 -6.72 9.43 -17.74
N LEU A 105 -6.69 8.13 -17.47
CA LEU A 105 -5.49 7.30 -17.67
C LEU A 105 -5.05 7.28 -19.13
N ALA A 106 -5.96 7.27 -20.10
CA ALA A 106 -5.61 7.36 -21.52
C ALA A 106 -4.98 8.72 -21.88
N SER A 107 -5.44 9.81 -21.25
CA SER A 107 -4.85 11.14 -21.45
C SER A 107 -3.45 11.25 -20.83
N GLU A 108 -3.26 10.64 -19.65
CA GLU A 108 -1.95 10.56 -18.99
C GLU A 108 -0.99 9.69 -19.78
N LEU A 109 -1.47 8.55 -20.28
CA LEU A 109 -0.69 7.66 -21.13
C LEU A 109 -0.12 8.42 -22.34
N ARG A 110 -0.96 9.18 -23.04
CA ARG A 110 -0.53 9.98 -24.21
C ARG A 110 0.54 11.00 -23.82
N LYS A 111 0.35 11.73 -22.72
CA LYS A 111 1.32 12.72 -22.23
C LYS A 111 2.67 12.07 -21.89
N GLU A 112 2.66 10.90 -21.25
CA GLU A 112 3.89 10.19 -20.91
C GLU A 112 4.57 9.60 -22.16
N GLU A 113 3.81 9.09 -23.13
CA GLU A 113 4.34 8.64 -24.42
C GLU A 113 4.97 9.79 -25.22
N GLU A 114 4.35 10.98 -25.24
CA GLU A 114 4.91 12.19 -25.85
C GLU A 114 6.22 12.64 -25.19
N ARG A 115 6.26 12.63 -23.84
CA ARG A 115 7.48 12.94 -23.08
C ARG A 115 8.60 11.94 -23.34
N LEU A 116 8.27 10.65 -23.40
CA LEU A 116 9.23 9.60 -23.75
C LEU A 116 9.77 9.80 -25.17
N ALA A 117 8.90 10.10 -26.14
CA ALA A 117 9.33 10.39 -27.51
C ALA A 117 10.28 11.60 -27.58
N ALA A 118 10.01 12.66 -26.82
CA ALA A 118 10.90 13.81 -26.71
C ALA A 118 12.27 13.43 -26.11
N LEU A 119 12.29 12.67 -25.00
CA LEU A 119 13.53 12.19 -24.38
C LEU A 119 14.32 11.27 -25.31
N GLN A 120 13.65 10.37 -26.03
CA GLN A 120 14.31 9.49 -27.01
C GLN A 120 14.93 10.27 -28.17
N LYS A 121 14.25 11.35 -28.62
CA LYS A 121 14.79 12.25 -29.64
C LYS A 121 16.03 12.99 -29.14
N GLU A 122 16.00 13.52 -27.92
CA GLU A 122 17.16 14.18 -27.31
C GLU A 122 18.32 13.21 -27.06
N PHE A 123 18.00 11.97 -26.70
CA PHE A 123 18.98 10.91 -26.49
C PHE A 123 19.67 10.47 -27.78
N ASN A 124 19.04 10.70 -28.94
CA ASN A 124 19.61 10.51 -30.27
C ASN A 124 20.37 9.17 -30.41
N ALA A 125 19.66 8.06 -30.17
CA ALA A 125 20.20 6.69 -30.22
C ALA A 125 21.43 6.43 -29.30
N GLY A 126 21.63 7.24 -28.27
CA GLY A 126 22.75 7.13 -27.35
C GLY A 126 23.89 8.11 -27.61
N GLU A 127 23.76 8.93 -28.64
CA GLU A 127 24.69 9.98 -29.02
C GLU A 127 24.00 11.35 -28.97
N PRO A 128 23.55 11.79 -27.78
CA PRO A 128 22.97 13.11 -27.60
C PRO A 128 23.99 14.18 -28.01
N GLU A 129 23.50 15.29 -28.58
CA GLU A 129 24.39 16.37 -28.99
C GLU A 129 25.19 16.92 -27.80
N ARG A 130 26.49 17.15 -28.00
CA ARG A 130 27.36 17.74 -26.98
C ARG A 130 26.99 19.20 -26.80
N ARG A 131 26.73 19.58 -25.55
CA ARG A 131 26.45 20.99 -25.24
C ARG A 131 27.76 21.76 -25.05
N GLY A 132 27.77 23.05 -25.37
CA GLY A 132 28.98 23.89 -25.31
C GLY A 132 29.55 24.05 -23.89
N ASP A 133 28.71 23.88 -22.87
CA ASP A 133 29.01 23.84 -21.44
C ASP A 133 29.67 22.52 -20.99
N GLU A 134 29.63 21.47 -21.81
CA GLU A 134 30.21 20.15 -21.54
C GLU A 134 31.67 20.04 -22.01
N ARG A 135 32.51 21.01 -21.64
CA ARG A 135 33.95 20.96 -21.93
C ARG A 135 34.66 19.73 -21.33
N ASN A 136 34.09 19.15 -20.28
CA ASN A 136 34.60 17.93 -19.65
C ASN A 136 33.82 16.70 -20.18
N TYR A 137 34.56 15.75 -20.76
CA TYR A 137 34.02 14.49 -21.28
C TYR A 137 33.23 13.68 -20.24
N GLN A 138 33.60 13.75 -18.97
CA GLN A 138 32.94 13.04 -17.88
C GLN A 138 31.50 13.53 -17.66
N LYS A 139 31.27 14.85 -17.73
CA LYS A 139 29.91 15.43 -17.59
C LYS A 139 28.97 14.94 -18.69
N TYR A 140 29.49 14.80 -19.90
CA TYR A 140 28.75 14.23 -21.02
C TYR A 140 28.33 12.78 -20.73
N ILE A 141 29.25 11.94 -20.26
CA ILE A 141 28.94 10.54 -19.90
C ILE A 141 27.85 10.48 -18.82
N GLU A 142 27.99 11.29 -17.77
CA GLU A 142 27.03 11.35 -16.67
C GLU A 142 25.64 11.76 -17.16
N ARG A 143 25.55 12.81 -18.00
CA ARG A 143 24.28 13.23 -18.60
C ARG A 143 23.68 12.13 -19.49
N VAL A 144 24.49 11.45 -20.31
CA VAL A 144 24.02 10.34 -21.16
C VAL A 144 23.47 9.21 -20.29
N ALA A 145 24.14 8.88 -19.17
CA ALA A 145 23.68 7.88 -18.22
C ALA A 145 22.38 8.30 -17.50
N GLU A 146 22.26 9.58 -17.15
CA GLU A 146 21.04 10.15 -16.57
C GLU A 146 19.87 10.11 -17.56
N MET A 147 20.10 10.47 -18.83
CA MET A 147 19.08 10.37 -19.88
C MET A 147 18.60 8.93 -20.07
N LYS A 148 19.52 7.94 -20.12
CA LYS A 148 19.14 6.52 -20.15
C LYS A 148 18.27 6.13 -18.96
N THR A 149 18.65 6.56 -17.76
CA THR A 149 17.89 6.29 -16.54
C THR A 149 16.51 6.93 -16.57
N SER A 150 16.42 8.17 -17.07
CA SER A 150 15.15 8.89 -17.24
C SER A 150 14.22 8.19 -18.21
N ILE A 151 14.75 7.74 -19.37
CA ILE A 151 13.98 6.95 -20.36
C ILE A 151 13.46 5.66 -19.72
N ALA A 152 14.31 4.89 -19.04
CA ALA A 152 13.90 3.64 -18.40
C ALA A 152 12.79 3.84 -17.36
N ARG A 153 12.84 4.93 -16.58
CA ARG A 153 11.77 5.29 -15.64
C ARG A 153 10.47 5.59 -16.37
N LYS A 154 10.54 6.37 -17.46
CA LYS A 154 9.37 6.72 -18.28
C LYS A 154 8.73 5.50 -18.96
N GLU A 155 9.54 4.55 -19.44
CA GLU A 155 9.05 3.28 -19.97
C GLU A 155 8.31 2.47 -18.90
N SER A 156 8.82 2.45 -17.67
CA SER A 156 8.16 1.82 -16.52
C SER A 156 6.85 2.51 -16.14
N ASP A 157 6.80 3.85 -16.15
CA ASP A 157 5.58 4.63 -15.90
C ASP A 157 4.50 4.27 -16.93
N ILE A 158 4.84 4.30 -18.22
CA ILE A 158 3.94 3.94 -19.33
C ILE A 158 3.44 2.51 -19.18
N ALA A 159 4.32 1.55 -18.87
CA ALA A 159 3.94 0.16 -18.67
C ALA A 159 2.96 0.01 -17.49
N SER A 160 3.16 0.79 -16.43
CA SER A 160 2.27 0.78 -15.25
C SER A 160 0.90 1.34 -15.60
N ILE A 161 0.82 2.48 -16.30
CA ILE A 161 -0.45 3.07 -16.75
C ILE A 161 -1.20 2.11 -17.68
N LYS A 162 -0.50 1.46 -18.64
CA LYS A 162 -1.12 0.47 -19.53
C LYS A 162 -1.74 -0.69 -18.75
N ARG A 163 -1.07 -1.17 -17.69
CA ARG A 163 -1.61 -2.22 -16.80
C ARG A 163 -2.85 -1.73 -16.06
N GLU A 164 -2.87 -0.52 -15.52
CA GLU A 164 -4.04 0.04 -14.85
C GLU A 164 -5.24 0.17 -15.80
N ILE A 165 -5.03 0.66 -17.03
CA ILE A 165 -6.08 0.72 -18.05
C ILE A 165 -6.64 -0.68 -18.35
N SER A 166 -5.77 -1.70 -18.39
CA SER A 166 -6.15 -3.08 -18.68
C SER A 166 -6.96 -3.73 -17.55
N LYS A 167 -6.89 -3.20 -16.33
CA LYS A 167 -7.69 -3.65 -15.18
C LYS A 167 -9.10 -3.07 -15.19
N LEU A 168 -9.35 -1.98 -15.92
CA LEU A 168 -10.67 -1.35 -15.97
C LEU A 168 -11.64 -2.19 -16.82
N PRO A 169 -12.90 -2.37 -16.38
CA PRO A 169 -13.90 -3.15 -17.11
C PRO A 169 -14.16 -2.55 -18.50
N GLN A 170 -14.35 -3.40 -19.51
CA GLN A 170 -14.56 -2.99 -20.91
C GLN A 170 -15.80 -2.12 -21.09
#